data_AF-N9QT32-F1
#
_entry.id   AF-N9QT32-F1
#
_cell.length_a   1.000
_cell.length_b   1.000
_cell.length_c   1.000
_cell.angle_alpha   90.00
_cell.angle_beta   90.00
_cell.angle_gamma   90.00
#
_symmetry.space_group_name_H-M   'P 1'
#
loop_
_entity.id
_entity.type
_entity.pdbx_description
1 polymer ?
#
loop_
_entity_poly.entity_id
_entity_poly.type
_entity_poly.pdbx_seq_one_letter_code
_entity_poly.pdbx_strand_id
1 'polypeptide(L)'
;MDISKETKTALHKMVHQSNGITPKEIADLVGVSHNTILNYANPNMENHLPSLKAFEAMLTYTQNPAPLKVWAHKLGFLLVPVDQAQGKDHELGVLESLLGMNVGNGAANKQVLSALEDGVVTPAEMDETDRILEEIEQKIQSLRKAMKGECAKYLSALQREKA
;
A
#
# COMPACT_ATOMS: atom_id res chain seq x y z
N MET A 1 -4.04 -6.57 23.80
CA MET A 1 -4.21 -6.73 22.34
C MET A 1 -2.85 -7.14 21.82
N ASP A 2 -2.71 -8.38 21.37
CA ASP A 2 -1.41 -8.92 20.98
C ASP A 2 -1.22 -8.84 19.48
N ILE A 3 -0.06 -8.33 19.07
CA ILE A 3 0.39 -8.39 17.68
C ILE A 3 1.09 -9.72 17.42
N SER A 4 1.01 -10.23 16.19
CA SER A 4 1.64 -11.50 15.81
C SER A 4 3.16 -11.49 15.92
N LYS A 5 3.76 -12.68 16.00
CA LYS A 5 5.21 -12.90 15.99
C LYS A 5 5.91 -12.26 14.79
N GLU A 6 5.31 -12.27 13.60
CA GLU A 6 5.87 -11.67 12.40
C GLU A 6 5.95 -10.15 12.53
N THR A 7 4.92 -9.52 13.10
CA THR A 7 4.91 -8.08 13.38
C THR A 7 5.94 -7.72 14.44
N LYS A 8 6.07 -8.51 15.53
CA LYS A 8 7.12 -8.30 16.54
C LYS A 8 8.52 -8.38 15.92
N THR A 9 8.74 -9.37 15.04
CA THR A 9 10.00 -9.53 14.31
C THR A 9 10.26 -8.34 13.37
N ALA A 10 9.23 -7.86 12.69
CA ALA A 10 9.36 -6.70 11.80
C ALA A 10 9.63 -5.40 12.57
N LEU A 11 9.02 -5.22 13.75
CA LEU A 11 9.30 -4.10 14.65
C LEU A 11 10.75 -4.14 15.15
N HIS A 12 11.26 -5.33 15.50
CA HIS A 12 12.68 -5.52 15.81
C HIS A 12 13.58 -5.06 14.65
N LYS A 13 13.27 -5.48 13.41
CA LYS A 13 14.02 -5.05 12.22
C LYS A 13 13.96 -3.53 12.02
N MET A 14 12.80 -2.91 12.22
CA MET A 14 12.67 -1.45 12.11
C MET A 14 13.56 -0.71 13.12
N VAL A 15 13.68 -1.20 14.34
CA VAL A 15 14.49 -0.54 15.37
C VAL A 15 15.99 -0.83 15.21
N HIS A 16 16.37 -2.06 14.90
CA HIS A 16 17.77 -2.49 14.90
C HIS A 16 18.46 -2.54 13.53
N GLN A 17 17.69 -2.51 12.44
CA GLN A 17 18.18 -2.76 11.07
C GLN A 17 17.74 -1.66 10.10
N SER A 18 17.50 -0.45 10.61
CA SER A 18 17.27 0.73 9.77
C SER A 18 18.62 1.35 9.38
N ASN A 19 18.79 1.63 8.09
CA ASN A 19 20.08 2.03 7.54
C ASN A 19 20.50 3.40 8.09
N GLY A 20 21.66 3.46 8.74
CA GLY A 20 22.20 4.72 9.29
C GLY A 20 21.43 5.32 10.46
N ILE A 21 20.46 4.60 11.04
CA ILE A 21 19.62 5.09 12.14
C ILE A 21 19.78 4.19 13.36
N THR A 22 20.10 4.78 14.49
CA THR A 22 20.27 4.08 15.77
C THR A 22 18.97 4.07 16.59
N PRO A 23 18.78 3.09 17.49
CA PRO A 23 17.63 3.09 18.40
C PRO A 23 17.59 4.31 19.32
N LYS A 24 18.73 4.96 19.57
CA LYS A 24 18.80 6.19 20.37
C LYS A 24 18.17 7.37 19.62
N GLU A 25 18.48 7.54 18.35
CA GLU A 25 17.87 8.59 17.52
C GLU A 25 16.35 8.41 17.40
N ILE A 26 15.89 7.16 17.28
CA ILE A 26 14.46 6.83 17.32
C ILE A 26 13.83 7.22 18.66
N ALA A 27 14.53 6.99 19.78
CA ALA A 27 14.05 7.33 21.12
C ALA A 27 13.93 8.84 21.30
N ASP A 28 14.94 9.59 20.87
CA ASP A 28 14.98 11.06 20.91
C ASP A 28 13.84 11.66 20.06
N LEU A 29 13.57 11.09 18.88
CA LEU A 29 12.44 11.50 18.02
C LEU A 29 11.08 11.29 18.69
N VAL A 30 10.85 10.10 19.25
CA VAL A 30 9.54 9.72 19.82
C VAL A 30 9.33 10.37 21.21
N GLY A 31 10.40 10.84 21.84
CA GLY A 31 10.36 11.46 23.18
C GLY A 31 10.27 10.42 24.31
N VAL A 32 10.90 9.25 24.13
CA VAL A 32 10.94 8.18 25.12
C VAL A 32 12.38 7.76 25.42
N SER A 33 12.58 6.93 26.45
CA SER A 33 13.93 6.45 26.77
C SER A 33 14.46 5.45 25.73
N HIS A 34 15.79 5.36 25.59
CA HIS A 34 16.43 4.34 24.75
C HIS A 34 15.98 2.93 25.11
N ASN A 35 15.90 2.61 26.41
CA ASN A 35 15.41 1.31 26.88
C ASN A 35 13.96 1.05 26.48
N THR A 36 13.12 2.08 26.43
CA THR A 36 11.73 1.96 25.98
C THR A 36 11.66 1.52 24.50
N ILE A 37 12.48 2.11 23.62
CA ILE A 37 12.57 1.69 22.21
C ILE A 37 13.08 0.25 22.06
N LEU A 38 14.10 -0.13 22.84
CA LEU A 38 14.61 -1.50 22.83
C LEU A 38 13.54 -2.50 23.29
N ASN A 39 12.74 -2.13 24.29
CA ASN A 39 11.64 -2.98 24.77
C ASN A 39 10.52 -3.09 23.72
N TYR A 40 10.22 -2.02 22.97
CA TYR A 40 9.29 -2.09 21.83
C TYR A 40 9.75 -3.11 20.78
N ALA A 41 11.05 -3.18 20.54
CA ALA A 41 11.66 -4.09 19.59
C ALA A 41 11.84 -5.52 20.12
N ASN A 42 11.60 -5.79 21.41
CA ASN A 42 11.90 -7.09 22.01
C ASN A 42 10.75 -8.10 21.75
N PRO A 43 10.94 -9.12 20.89
CA PRO A 43 9.88 -10.06 20.56
C PRO A 43 9.45 -10.94 21.75
N ASN A 44 10.26 -11.01 22.81
CA ASN A 44 10.00 -11.79 24.01
C ASN A 44 9.25 -10.99 25.09
N MET A 45 9.02 -9.68 24.90
CA MET A 45 8.22 -8.86 25.81
C MET A 45 6.84 -8.60 25.20
N GLU A 46 5.79 -9.17 25.78
CA GLU A 46 4.45 -9.12 25.16
C GLU A 46 3.75 -7.77 25.31
N ASN A 47 3.99 -7.05 26.41
CA ASN A 47 3.18 -5.88 26.80
C ASN A 47 3.85 -4.52 26.54
N HIS A 48 5.02 -4.50 25.93
CA HIS A 48 5.74 -3.26 25.61
C HIS A 48 5.62 -2.96 24.13
N LEU A 49 4.45 -2.49 23.69
CA LEU A 49 4.23 -2.07 22.32
C LEU A 49 4.21 -0.53 22.22
N PRO A 50 4.68 0.05 21.11
CA PRO A 50 4.52 1.47 20.87
C PRO A 50 3.04 1.81 20.72
N SER A 51 2.65 3.02 21.11
CA SER A 51 1.35 3.57 20.71
C SER A 51 1.32 3.73 19.18
N LEU A 52 0.12 3.82 18.58
CA LEU A 52 0.00 4.06 17.13
C LEU A 52 0.74 5.34 16.70
N LYS A 53 0.65 6.40 17.50
CA LYS A 53 1.37 7.66 17.28
C LYS A 53 2.90 7.46 17.30
N ALA A 54 3.42 6.71 18.26
CA ALA A 54 4.85 6.41 18.33
C ALA A 54 5.29 5.56 17.13
N PHE A 55 4.51 4.53 16.78
CA PHE A 55 4.77 3.69 15.63
C PHE A 55 4.82 4.48 14.31
N GLU A 56 3.86 5.38 14.09
CA GLU A 56 3.83 6.25 12.90
C GLU A 56 5.06 7.15 12.81
N ALA A 57 5.48 7.75 13.93
CA ALA A 57 6.71 8.55 13.99
C ALA A 57 7.96 7.71 13.68
N MET A 58 8.07 6.52 14.28
CA MET A 58 9.17 5.57 14.04
C MET A 58 9.24 5.17 12.56
N LEU A 59 8.10 4.81 11.96
CA LEU A 59 7.99 4.39 10.57
C LEU A 59 8.39 5.53 9.61
N THR A 60 7.89 6.73 9.85
CA THR A 60 8.17 7.91 9.01
C THR A 60 9.63 8.35 9.11
N TYR A 61 10.24 8.24 10.29
CA TYR A 61 11.65 8.61 10.45
C TYR A 61 12.61 7.55 9.90
N THR A 62 12.34 6.28 10.20
CA THR A 62 13.21 5.17 9.76
C THR A 62 13.06 4.86 8.28
N GLN A 63 11.91 5.19 7.68
CA GLN A 63 11.53 4.79 6.32
C GLN A 63 11.68 3.28 6.09
N ASN A 64 11.61 2.47 7.16
CA ASN A 64 11.79 1.04 7.11
C ASN A 64 10.42 0.36 7.03
N PRO A 65 10.02 -0.17 5.85
CA PRO A 65 8.66 -0.65 5.64
C PRO A 65 8.42 -2.05 6.19
N ALA A 66 9.35 -2.64 6.95
CA ALA A 66 9.25 -4.04 7.38
C ALA A 66 7.91 -4.37 8.08
N PRO A 67 7.40 -3.54 9.03
CA PRO A 67 6.10 -3.79 9.64
C PRO A 67 4.93 -3.69 8.65
N LEU A 68 4.94 -2.68 7.78
CA LEU A 68 3.91 -2.49 6.74
C LEU A 68 3.87 -3.67 5.78
N LYS A 69 5.02 -4.20 5.37
CA LYS A 69 5.10 -5.36 4.48
C LYS A 69 4.47 -6.60 5.11
N VAL A 70 4.72 -6.85 6.39
CA VAL A 70 4.08 -7.95 7.12
C VAL A 70 2.56 -7.78 7.18
N TRP A 71 2.08 -6.56 7.44
CA TRP A 71 0.64 -6.29 7.48
C TRP A 71 -0.03 -6.40 6.11
N ALA A 72 0.61 -5.90 5.06
CA ALA A 72 0.13 -6.07 3.68
C ALA A 72 -0.07 -7.56 3.37
N HIS A 73 0.96 -8.39 3.60
CA HIS A 73 0.88 -9.83 3.32
C HIS A 73 -0.21 -10.54 4.11
N LYS A 74 -0.42 -10.18 5.38
CA LYS A 74 -1.49 -10.75 6.21
C LYS A 74 -2.88 -10.46 5.69
N LEU A 75 -3.04 -9.34 5.00
CA LEU A 75 -4.30 -8.90 4.42
C LEU A 75 -4.43 -9.33 2.95
N GLY A 76 -3.48 -10.12 2.42
CA GLY A 76 -3.48 -10.55 1.02
C GLY A 76 -2.99 -9.50 0.03
N PHE A 77 -2.35 -8.43 0.50
CA PHE A 77 -1.78 -7.36 -0.34
C PHE A 77 -0.26 -7.51 -0.48
N LEU A 78 0.28 -6.90 -1.54
CA LEU A 78 1.71 -6.71 -1.73
C LEU A 78 2.07 -5.25 -1.47
N LEU A 79 3.17 -5.02 -0.77
CA LEU A 79 3.75 -3.68 -0.63
C LEU A 79 4.84 -3.50 -1.70
N VAL A 80 4.59 -2.61 -2.65
CA VAL A 80 5.51 -2.28 -3.75
C VAL A 80 6.09 -0.88 -3.50
N PRO A 81 7.42 -0.72 -3.41
CA PRO A 81 8.02 0.61 -3.29
C PRO A 81 7.81 1.39 -4.60
N VAL A 82 7.58 2.69 -4.47
CA VAL A 82 7.51 3.61 -5.62
C VAL A 82 8.61 4.64 -5.47
N ASP A 83 9.48 4.73 -6.47
CA ASP A 83 10.56 5.70 -6.50
C ASP A 83 9.99 7.13 -6.60
N GLN A 84 10.53 8.06 -5.80
CA GLN A 84 10.12 9.46 -5.77
C GLN A 84 8.64 9.72 -5.46
N ALA A 85 8.04 8.98 -4.53
CA ALA A 85 6.64 9.18 -4.12
C ALA A 85 6.38 10.50 -3.34
N GLN A 86 7.42 11.18 -2.85
CA GLN A 86 7.26 12.33 -1.95
C GLN A 86 6.53 13.49 -2.63
N GLY A 87 5.30 13.79 -2.17
CA GLY A 87 4.43 14.85 -2.73
C GLY A 87 3.65 14.44 -3.98
N LYS A 88 3.68 13.16 -4.36
CA LYS A 88 3.11 12.60 -5.60
C LYS A 88 1.99 11.59 -5.33
N ASP A 89 1.27 11.74 -4.22
CA ASP A 89 0.17 10.85 -3.81
C ASP A 89 -0.90 10.65 -4.91
N HIS A 90 -1.07 11.67 -5.76
CA HIS A 90 -1.99 11.64 -6.88
C HIS A 90 -1.47 10.81 -8.07
N GLU A 91 -0.15 10.78 -8.31
CA GLU A 91 0.48 9.90 -9.31
C GLU A 91 0.33 8.42 -8.89
N LEU A 92 0.41 8.15 -7.58
CA LEU A 92 0.15 6.82 -7.02
C LEU A 92 -1.30 6.36 -7.28
N GLY A 93 -2.28 7.24 -7.11
CA GLY A 93 -3.69 6.92 -7.41
C GLY A 93 -3.95 6.62 -8.90
N VAL A 94 -3.22 7.28 -9.82
CA VAL A 94 -3.25 6.95 -11.25
C VAL A 94 -2.67 5.55 -11.49
N LEU A 95 -1.51 5.26 -10.89
CA LEU A 95 -0.85 3.96 -11.05
C LEU A 95 -1.69 2.82 -10.46
N GLU A 96 -2.29 3.02 -9.29
CA GLU A 96 -3.20 2.06 -8.65
C GLU A 96 -4.42 1.77 -9.54
N SER A 97 -5.02 2.81 -10.14
CA SER A 97 -6.15 2.66 -11.06
C SER A 97 -5.77 1.84 -12.30
N LEU A 98 -4.58 2.11 -12.87
CA LEU A 98 -4.05 1.38 -14.03
C LEU A 98 -3.77 -0.09 -13.68
N LEU A 99 -3.09 -0.36 -12.58
CA LEU A 99 -2.79 -1.73 -12.14
C LEU A 99 -4.06 -2.50 -11.81
N GLY A 100 -5.04 -1.87 -11.16
CA GLY A 100 -6.35 -2.47 -10.91
C GLY A 100 -7.07 -2.87 -12.20
N MET A 101 -7.00 -2.03 -13.25
CA MET A 101 -7.56 -2.34 -14.57
C MET A 101 -6.89 -3.58 -15.17
N ASN A 102 -5.56 -3.70 -15.07
CA ASN A 102 -4.83 -4.87 -15.56
C ASN A 102 -5.23 -6.16 -14.85
N VAL A 103 -5.45 -6.11 -13.53
CA VAL A 103 -5.95 -7.26 -12.75
C VAL A 103 -7.33 -7.70 -13.27
N GLY A 104 -8.24 -6.75 -13.47
CA GLY A 104 -9.56 -7.03 -14.02
C GLY A 104 -9.48 -7.66 -15.42
N ASN A 105 -8.65 -7.09 -16.30
CA ASN A 105 -8.43 -7.62 -17.64
C ASN A 105 -7.87 -9.06 -17.62
N GLY A 106 -6.94 -9.35 -16.71
CA GLY A 106 -6.43 -10.72 -16.50
C GLY A 106 -7.51 -11.69 -16.03
N ALA A 107 -8.39 -11.26 -15.12
CA ALA A 107 -9.52 -12.05 -14.65
C ALA A 107 -10.52 -12.33 -15.78
N ALA A 108 -10.86 -11.32 -16.60
CA ALA A 108 -11.74 -11.47 -17.76
C ALA A 108 -11.16 -12.45 -18.78
N ASN A 109 -9.86 -12.33 -19.11
CA ASN A 109 -9.19 -13.27 -20.01
C ASN A 109 -9.30 -14.72 -19.51
N LYS A 110 -9.05 -14.95 -18.22
CA LYS A 110 -9.16 -16.28 -17.62
C LYS A 110 -10.61 -16.79 -17.67
N GLN A 111 -11.58 -15.96 -17.31
CA GLN A 111 -12.99 -16.35 -17.28
C GLN A 111 -13.50 -16.70 -18.67
N VAL A 112 -13.23 -15.84 -19.67
CA VAL A 112 -13.63 -16.08 -21.06
C VAL A 112 -12.98 -17.36 -21.60
N LEU A 113 -11.69 -17.58 -21.30
CA LEU A 113 -11.04 -18.83 -21.70
C LEU A 113 -11.73 -20.04 -21.06
N SER A 114 -12.00 -19.98 -19.76
CA SER A 114 -12.64 -21.07 -18.99
C SER A 114 -14.05 -21.37 -19.49
N ALA A 115 -14.87 -20.33 -19.70
CA ALA A 115 -16.25 -20.46 -20.18
C ALA A 115 -16.37 -20.99 -21.62
N LEU A 116 -15.28 -20.97 -22.39
CA LEU A 116 -15.24 -21.50 -23.75
C LEU A 116 -14.63 -22.90 -23.82
N GLU A 117 -14.14 -23.48 -22.71
CA GLU A 117 -13.42 -24.76 -22.70
C GLU A 117 -14.27 -25.94 -23.17
N ASP A 118 -15.56 -25.98 -22.82
CA ASP A 118 -16.48 -27.07 -23.19
C ASP A 118 -17.36 -26.75 -24.41
N GLY A 119 -17.18 -25.55 -24.99
CA GLY A 119 -17.93 -25.07 -26.16
C GLY A 119 -19.34 -24.57 -25.86
N VAL A 120 -19.76 -24.46 -24.60
CA VAL A 120 -21.08 -23.94 -24.19
C VAL A 120 -20.93 -22.91 -23.07
N VAL A 121 -21.24 -21.65 -23.36
CA VAL A 121 -21.31 -20.62 -22.32
C VAL A 121 -22.64 -20.72 -21.57
N THR A 122 -22.59 -21.00 -20.28
CA THR A 122 -23.77 -21.05 -19.41
C THR A 122 -24.19 -19.65 -18.95
N PRO A 123 -25.46 -19.46 -18.52
CA PRO A 123 -25.89 -18.19 -17.93
C PRO A 123 -25.06 -17.77 -16.71
N ALA A 124 -24.60 -18.73 -15.89
CA ALA A 124 -23.78 -18.43 -14.73
C ALA A 124 -22.39 -17.89 -15.10
N GLU A 125 -21.77 -18.45 -16.14
CA GLU A 125 -20.48 -17.98 -16.65
C GLU A 125 -20.60 -16.62 -17.34
N MET A 126 -21.74 -16.37 -18.01
CA MET A 126 -22.07 -15.06 -18.56
C MET A 126 -22.22 -14.01 -17.44
N ASP A 127 -23.00 -14.31 -16.40
CA ASP A 127 -23.18 -13.42 -15.25
C ASP A 127 -21.85 -13.10 -14.53
N GLU A 128 -20.97 -14.10 -14.39
CA GLU A 128 -19.64 -13.91 -13.82
C GLU A 128 -18.75 -13.05 -14.72
N THR A 129 -18.81 -13.26 -16.04
CA THR A 129 -18.10 -12.44 -17.03
C THR A 129 -18.55 -10.99 -16.96
N ASP A 130 -19.87 -10.74 -16.94
CA ASP A 130 -20.44 -9.39 -16.88
C ASP A 130 -20.00 -8.64 -15.60
N ARG A 131 -19.99 -9.31 -14.44
CA ARG A 131 -19.49 -8.70 -13.20
C ARG A 131 -18.03 -8.25 -13.32
N ILE A 132 -17.17 -9.07 -13.93
CA ILE A 132 -15.76 -8.72 -14.14
C ILE A 132 -15.64 -7.54 -15.10
N LEU A 133 -16.44 -7.51 -16.16
CA LEU A 133 -16.47 -6.40 -17.13
C LEU A 133 -16.93 -5.10 -16.48
N GLU A 134 -17.98 -5.12 -15.66
CA GLU A 134 -18.44 -3.96 -14.89
C GLU A 134 -17.34 -3.41 -13.96
N GLU A 135 -16.59 -4.28 -13.28
CA GLU A 135 -15.45 -3.85 -12.45
C GLU A 135 -14.34 -3.19 -13.29
N ILE A 136 -14.05 -3.71 -14.48
CA ILE A 136 -13.08 -3.11 -15.40
C ILE A 136 -13.56 -1.72 -15.85
N GLU A 137 -14.84 -1.58 -16.18
CA GLU A 137 -15.41 -0.29 -16.59
C GLU A 137 -15.29 0.76 -15.48
N GLN A 138 -15.60 0.41 -14.23
CA GLN A 138 -15.44 1.30 -13.07
C GLN A 138 -13.99 1.74 -12.88
N LYS A 139 -13.03 0.83 -13.07
CA LYS A 139 -11.59 1.12 -12.97
C LYS A 139 -11.13 2.03 -14.11
N ILE A 140 -11.61 1.82 -15.34
CA ILE A 140 -11.36 2.71 -16.49
C ILE A 140 -11.92 4.12 -16.22
N GLN A 141 -13.13 4.23 -15.67
CA GLN A 141 -13.72 5.52 -15.30
C GLN A 141 -12.88 6.24 -14.24
N SER A 142 -12.41 5.51 -13.23
CA SER A 142 -11.54 6.03 -12.18
C SER A 142 -10.21 6.53 -12.73
N LEU A 143 -9.57 5.75 -13.60
CA LEU A 143 -8.34 6.15 -14.30
C LEU A 143 -8.54 7.42 -15.13
N ARG A 144 -9.63 7.50 -15.91
CA ARG A 144 -9.96 8.72 -16.68
C ARG A 144 -10.13 9.93 -15.79
N LYS A 145 -10.81 9.78 -14.64
CA LYS A 145 -11.02 10.87 -13.67
C LYS A 145 -9.69 11.33 -13.08
N ALA A 146 -8.83 10.40 -12.66
CA ALA A 146 -7.51 10.70 -12.11
C ALA A 146 -6.64 11.45 -13.13
N MET A 147 -6.54 10.96 -14.37
CA MET A 147 -5.79 11.62 -15.44
C MET A 147 -6.31 13.02 -15.79
N LYS A 148 -7.63 13.22 -15.80
CA LYS A 148 -8.23 14.55 -15.99
C LYS A 148 -7.87 15.51 -14.85
N GLY A 149 -7.84 15.01 -13.62
CA GLY A 149 -7.39 15.77 -12.44
C GLY A 149 -5.96 16.28 -12.59
N GLU A 150 -5.04 15.42 -13.06
CA GLU A 150 -3.65 15.82 -13.31
C GLU A 150 -3.52 16.85 -14.43
N CYS A 151 -4.23 16.65 -15.54
CA CYS A 151 -4.25 17.63 -16.63
C CYS A 151 -4.77 19.01 -16.17
N ALA A 152 -5.81 19.04 -15.34
CA ALA A 152 -6.39 20.28 -14.82
C ALA A 152 -5.40 21.09 -13.95
N LYS A 153 -4.51 20.42 -13.20
CA LYS A 153 -3.46 21.11 -12.42
C LYS A 153 -2.48 21.83 -13.35
N TYR A 154 -2.00 21.16 -14.39
CA TYR A 154 -1.11 21.76 -15.39
C TYR A 154 -1.76 22.99 -16.05
N LEU A 155 -3.02 22.87 -16.47
CA LEU A 155 -3.76 23.99 -17.06
C LEU A 155 -3.93 25.16 -16.09
N SER A 156 -4.17 24.88 -14.81
CA SER A 156 -4.32 25.91 -13.77
C SER A 156 -2.99 26.61 -13.46
N ALA A 157 -1.87 25.89 -13.48
CA ALA A 157 -0.54 26.48 -13.28
C ALA A 157 -0.16 27.42 -14.44
N LEU A 158 -0.41 27.00 -15.68
CA LEU A 158 -0.22 27.83 -16.87
C LEU A 158 -1.05 29.12 -16.87
N GLN A 159 -2.25 29.08 -16.29
CA GLN A 159 -3.09 30.28 -16.17
C GLN A 159 -2.56 31.26 -15.12
N ARG A 160 -1.93 30.78 -14.04
CA ARG A 160 -1.33 31.63 -13.01
C ARG A 160 -0.01 32.28 -13.47
N GLU A 161 0.78 31.62 -14.29
CA GLU A 161 2.03 32.19 -14.83
C GLU A 161 1.80 33.28 -15.89
N LYS A 162 0.60 33.34 -16.47
CA LYS A 162 0.21 34.35 -17.47
C LYS A 162 -0.49 35.58 -16.88
N ALA A 163 -0.79 35.59 -15.58
CA ALA A 163 -1.47 36.67 -14.86
C ALA A 163 -0.47 37.47 -14.01
#